data_AF-A0A1T4TVM5-F1
#
_entry.id   AF-A0A1T4TVM5-F1
#
_cell.length_a   1.000
_cell.length_b   1.000
_cell.length_c   1.000
_cell.angle_alpha   90.00
_cell.angle_beta   90.00
_cell.angle_gamma   90.00
#
_symmetry.space_group_name_H-M   'P 1'
#
loop_
_entity.id
_entity.type
_entity.pdbx_description
1 polymer ?
#
loop_
_entity_poly.entity_id
_entity_poly.type
_entity_poly.pdbx_seq_one_letter_code
_entity_poly.pdbx_strand_id
1 'polypeptide(L)'
;MARPREHLAAFAVILFFIPLRVSVANVELYFADLLGIISIGLLAISTIRGKLLHSTTKASGFILVFVIYIFLCGLYNNVPTLRILIEMVQWLSIAAFLGVLHQENLLASPRFLSLVALYAFGGACYTAIWHLSQPEFNDFKHLENTKYFFGFCFAMLYVMRHQIRFSYVFLTVAFVLLLMSGERKAMFGVAAILLADYLFCRPLSAKQQHHVQTVLLFSIASLALILFSFWYTWGAQPFLDAIEFNQYDVLFADQNKAQWDSELWRKLLLANGFELFLSHPWIGVGPKMLPDYL
;
A
#
# COMPACT_ATOMS: atom_id res chain seq x y z
N MET A 1 23.84 21.62 0.14
CA MET A 1 22.96 21.89 1.31
C MET A 1 21.52 21.80 0.83
N ALA A 2 20.74 20.86 1.36
CA ALA A 2 19.31 20.78 1.07
C ALA A 2 18.59 21.95 1.74
N ARG A 3 17.53 22.44 1.11
CA ARG A 3 16.79 23.59 1.64
C ARG A 3 16.01 23.11 2.87
N PRO A 4 15.90 23.90 3.97
CA PRO A 4 15.22 23.47 5.20
C PRO A 4 13.77 22.97 4.96
N ARG A 5 13.12 23.47 3.91
CA ARG A 5 11.79 23.02 3.47
C ARG A 5 11.74 21.58 2.96
N GLU A 6 12.78 21.12 2.25
CA GLU A 6 12.84 19.74 1.72
C GLU A 6 12.97 18.73 2.86
N HIS A 7 13.75 19.06 3.89
CA HIS A 7 13.87 18.24 5.09
C HIS A 7 12.56 18.17 5.89
N LEU A 8 11.88 19.30 6.07
CA LEU A 8 10.58 19.34 6.75
C LEU A 8 9.52 18.51 6.01
N ALA A 9 9.44 18.66 4.68
CA ALA A 9 8.52 17.89 3.87
C ALA A 9 8.86 16.39 3.89
N ALA A 10 10.14 16.04 3.81
CA ALA A 10 10.55 14.63 3.88
C ALA A 10 10.22 14.02 5.24
N PHE A 11 10.40 14.77 6.32
CA PHE A 11 10.00 14.36 7.66
C PHE A 11 8.47 14.20 7.79
N ALA A 12 7.68 15.11 7.19
CA ALA A 12 6.23 15.02 7.16
C ALA A 12 5.73 13.75 6.46
N VAL A 13 6.41 13.30 5.39
CA VAL A 13 6.12 12.00 4.75
C VAL A 13 6.32 10.85 5.74
N ILE A 14 7.41 10.87 6.51
CA ILE A 14 7.68 9.81 7.49
C ILE A 14 6.65 9.83 8.63
N LEU A 15 6.25 10.99 9.11
CA LEU A 15 5.22 11.13 10.16
C LEU A 15 3.89 10.48 9.77
N PHE A 16 3.59 10.38 8.48
CA PHE A 16 2.39 9.69 7.98
C PHE A 16 2.36 8.19 8.31
N PHE A 17 3.53 7.58 8.55
CA PHE A 17 3.66 6.17 8.90
C PHE A 17 3.81 5.91 10.41
N ILE A 18 3.92 6.97 11.21
CA ILE A 18 4.11 6.85 12.65
C ILE A 18 2.73 6.79 13.32
N PRO A 19 2.40 5.72 14.07
CA PRO A 19 1.10 5.54 14.72
C PRO A 19 0.98 6.36 16.02
N LEU A 20 1.50 7.59 16.03
CA LEU A 20 1.38 8.49 17.18
C LEU A 20 0.03 9.20 17.14
N ARG A 21 -0.68 9.17 18.27
CA ARG A 21 -1.93 9.89 18.49
C ARG A 21 -1.70 11.12 19.34
N VAL A 22 -2.40 12.20 19.01
CA VAL A 22 -2.48 13.41 19.83
C VAL A 22 -3.94 13.59 20.24
N SER A 23 -4.17 13.81 21.53
CA SER A 23 -5.49 14.17 22.03
C SER A 23 -5.65 15.69 21.98
N VAL A 24 -6.59 16.16 21.17
CA VAL A 24 -6.97 17.58 21.09
C VAL A 24 -8.46 17.67 21.39
N ALA A 25 -8.82 18.38 22.46
CA ALA A 25 -10.22 18.57 22.87
C ALA A 25 -11.04 17.26 22.97
N ASN A 26 -10.47 16.22 23.61
CA ASN A 26 -11.05 14.87 23.74
C ASN A 26 -11.24 14.10 22.42
N VAL A 27 -10.64 14.55 21.33
CA VAL A 27 -10.57 13.80 20.07
C VAL A 27 -9.14 13.27 19.90
N GLU A 28 -9.01 11.95 19.82
CA GLU A 28 -7.73 11.32 19.45
C GLU A 28 -7.55 11.37 17.93
N LEU A 29 -6.53 12.09 17.47
CA LEU A 29 -6.18 12.21 16.06
C LEU A 29 -4.78 11.64 15.83
N TYR A 30 -4.59 10.91 14.74
CA TYR A 30 -3.25 10.55 14.31
C TYR A 30 -2.54 11.77 13.73
N PHE A 31 -1.21 11.81 13.84
CA PHE A 31 -0.42 12.85 13.15
C PHE A 31 -0.66 12.87 11.63
N ALA A 32 -0.89 11.69 11.04
CA ALA A 32 -1.27 11.57 9.63
C ALA A 32 -2.57 12.33 9.31
N ASP A 33 -3.57 12.25 10.20
CA ASP A 33 -4.86 12.94 10.02
C ASP A 33 -4.69 14.46 10.09
N LEU A 34 -3.88 14.95 11.04
CA LEU A 34 -3.56 16.38 11.15
C LEU A 34 -2.85 16.90 9.89
N LEU A 35 -1.84 16.18 9.40
CA LEU A 35 -1.14 16.53 8.16
C LEU A 35 -2.08 16.50 6.95
N GLY A 36 -2.99 15.52 6.91
CA GLY A 36 -4.03 15.41 5.89
C GLY A 36 -4.95 16.63 5.86
N ILE A 37 -5.50 17.01 7.02
CA ILE A 37 -6.40 18.18 7.15
C ILE A 37 -5.69 19.48 6.77
N ILE A 38 -4.45 19.67 7.24
CA ILE A 38 -3.64 20.84 6.85
C ILE A 38 -3.44 20.88 5.34
N SER A 39 -3.16 19.73 4.72
CA SER A 39 -2.93 19.64 3.28
C SER A 39 -4.19 19.96 2.46
N ILE A 40 -5.36 19.50 2.91
CA ILE A 40 -6.66 19.85 2.33
C ILE A 40 -6.84 21.37 2.39
N GLY A 41 -6.59 21.98 3.55
CA GLY A 41 -6.69 23.43 3.72
C GLY A 41 -5.76 24.22 2.79
N LEU A 42 -4.50 23.80 2.66
CA LEU A 42 -3.52 24.44 1.78
C LEU A 42 -3.93 24.36 0.31
N LEU A 43 -4.38 23.19 -0.16
CA LEU A 43 -4.87 23.04 -1.53
C LEU A 43 -6.15 23.84 -1.76
N ALA A 44 -7.08 23.89 -0.81
CA ALA A 44 -8.29 24.70 -0.92
C ALA A 44 -7.93 26.19 -1.10
N ILE A 45 -7.00 26.71 -0.29
CA ILE A 45 -6.52 28.10 -0.43
C ILE A 45 -5.84 28.30 -1.80
N SER A 46 -5.00 27.36 -2.25
CA SER A 46 -4.36 27.44 -3.57
C SER A 46 -5.40 27.43 -4.70
N THR A 47 -6.49 26.69 -4.55
CA THR A 47 -7.59 26.58 -5.51
C THR A 47 -8.34 27.90 -5.61
N ILE A 48 -8.75 28.45 -4.47
CA ILE A 48 -9.45 29.75 -4.38
C ILE A 48 -8.61 30.87 -4.99
N ARG A 49 -7.29 30.82 -4.82
CA ARG A 49 -6.36 31.80 -5.39
C ARG A 49 -6.09 31.61 -6.89
N GLY A 50 -6.64 30.57 -7.53
CA GLY A 50 -6.40 30.26 -8.94
C GLY A 50 -4.95 29.88 -9.26
N LYS A 51 -4.15 29.50 -8.25
CA LYS A 51 -2.72 29.18 -8.40
C LYS A 51 -2.43 27.70 -8.52
N LEU A 52 -3.47 26.87 -8.67
CA LEU A 52 -3.31 25.42 -8.79
C LEU A 52 -2.61 25.08 -10.11
N LEU A 53 -1.56 24.26 -10.05
CA LEU A 53 -0.92 23.75 -11.26
C LEU A 53 -1.93 22.92 -12.07
N HIS A 54 -1.94 23.08 -13.39
CA HIS A 54 -2.86 22.36 -14.28
C HIS A 54 -2.70 20.83 -14.19
N SER A 55 -1.48 20.34 -13.95
CA SER A 55 -1.22 18.91 -13.71
C SER A 55 -1.83 18.42 -12.39
N THR A 56 -1.84 19.27 -11.35
CA THR A 56 -2.52 18.97 -10.08
C THR A 56 -4.03 18.91 -10.31
N THR A 57 -4.61 19.81 -11.12
CA THR A 57 -6.04 19.78 -11.44
C THR A 57 -6.44 18.47 -12.14
N LYS A 58 -5.64 18.00 -13.10
CA LYS A 58 -5.87 16.71 -13.77
C LYS A 58 -5.80 15.53 -12.80
N ALA A 59 -4.78 15.52 -11.94
CA ALA A 59 -4.64 14.48 -10.91
C ALA A 59 -5.82 14.49 -9.92
N SER A 60 -6.25 15.68 -9.47
CA SER A 60 -7.42 15.83 -8.60
C SER A 60 -8.71 15.31 -9.25
N GLY A 61 -8.85 15.43 -10.57
CA GLY A 61 -9.97 14.84 -11.30
C GLY A 61 -10.03 13.31 -11.18
N PHE A 62 -8.88 12.64 -11.29
CA PHE A 62 -8.80 11.18 -11.09
C PHE A 62 -9.16 10.78 -9.65
N ILE A 63 -8.63 11.51 -8.67
CA ILE A 63 -8.95 11.30 -7.25
C ILE A 63 -10.45 11.47 -7.00
N LEU A 64 -11.08 12.47 -7.61
CA LEU A 64 -12.51 12.72 -7.47
C LEU A 64 -13.34 11.56 -8.04
N VAL A 65 -12.98 11.03 -9.22
CA VAL A 65 -13.61 9.83 -9.79
C VAL A 65 -13.47 8.64 -8.85
N PHE A 66 -12.29 8.44 -8.27
CA PHE A 66 -12.05 7.36 -7.31
C PHE A 66 -12.87 7.51 -6.02
N VAL A 67 -13.02 8.73 -5.51
CA VAL A 67 -13.86 9.03 -4.34
C VAL A 67 -15.34 8.81 -4.65
N ILE A 68 -15.81 9.19 -5.84
CA ILE A 68 -17.17 8.87 -6.30
C ILE A 68 -17.36 7.36 -6.40
N TYR A 69 -16.37 6.63 -6.91
CA TYR A 69 -16.41 5.17 -6.96
C TYR A 69 -16.57 4.56 -5.57
N ILE A 70 -15.78 5.00 -4.57
CA ILE A 70 -15.91 4.53 -3.18
C ILE A 70 -17.32 4.80 -2.65
N PHE A 71 -17.85 6.00 -2.92
CA PHE A 71 -19.18 6.39 -2.47
C PHE A 71 -20.28 5.52 -3.10
N LEU A 72 -20.25 5.35 -4.43
CA LEU A 72 -21.22 4.52 -5.15
C LEU A 72 -21.13 3.04 -4.73
N CYS A 73 -19.90 2.55 -4.54
CA CYS A 73 -19.66 1.20 -4.05
C CYS A 73 -20.24 1.03 -2.64
N GLY A 74 -19.97 1.97 -1.72
CA GLY A 74 -20.51 1.94 -0.37
C GLY A 74 -22.05 1.99 -0.33
N LEU A 75 -22.68 2.82 -1.17
CA LEU A 75 -24.13 2.91 -1.29
C LEU A 75 -24.74 1.61 -1.83
N TYR A 76 -24.18 1.07 -2.91
CA TYR A 76 -24.63 -0.19 -3.50
C TYR A 76 -24.57 -1.34 -2.48
N ASN A 77 -23.58 -1.28 -1.61
CA ASN A 77 -23.26 -2.27 -0.60
C ASN A 77 -24.00 -2.07 0.74
N ASN A 78 -24.87 -1.07 0.86
CA ASN A 78 -25.58 -0.71 2.10
C ASN A 78 -24.65 -0.51 3.31
N VAL A 79 -23.40 -0.11 3.07
CA VAL A 79 -22.43 0.17 4.14
C VAL A 79 -22.90 1.40 4.92
N PRO A 80 -22.76 1.42 6.27
CA PRO A 80 -23.08 2.60 7.06
C PRO A 80 -22.40 3.86 6.51
N THR A 81 -23.19 4.92 6.28
CA THR A 81 -22.72 6.18 5.68
C THR A 81 -21.50 6.77 6.37
N LEU A 82 -21.40 6.59 7.69
CA LEU A 82 -20.24 6.98 8.48
C LEU A 82 -18.94 6.30 8.01
N ARG A 83 -18.96 4.99 7.72
CA ARG A 83 -17.76 4.25 7.27
C ARG A 83 -17.34 4.68 5.87
N ILE A 84 -18.30 4.93 4.99
CA ILE A 84 -18.05 5.47 3.64
C ILE A 84 -17.36 6.83 3.75
N LEU A 85 -17.89 7.72 4.59
CA LEU A 85 -17.35 9.06 4.79
C LEU A 85 -15.91 9.02 5.35
N ILE A 86 -15.65 8.16 6.33
CA ILE A 86 -14.30 7.97 6.88
C ILE A 86 -13.33 7.55 5.77
N GLU A 87 -13.68 6.55 4.96
CA GLU A 87 -12.83 6.06 3.88
C GLU A 87 -12.55 7.16 2.84
N MET A 88 -13.58 7.90 2.42
CA MET A 88 -13.45 9.03 1.49
C MET A 88 -12.50 10.12 2.03
N VAL A 89 -12.66 10.50 3.30
CA VAL A 89 -11.82 11.52 3.94
C VAL A 89 -10.36 11.06 4.04
N GLN A 90 -10.12 9.78 4.35
CA GLN A 90 -8.76 9.23 4.40
C GLN A 90 -8.08 9.28 3.03
N TRP A 91 -8.76 8.86 1.96
CA TRP A 91 -8.21 8.93 0.61
C TRP A 91 -8.01 10.36 0.11
N LEU A 92 -8.95 11.26 0.38
CA LEU A 92 -8.83 12.68 0.08
C LEU A 92 -7.66 13.33 0.83
N SER A 93 -7.43 12.94 2.08
CA SER A 93 -6.33 13.46 2.90
C SER A 93 -4.97 13.06 2.35
N ILE A 94 -4.80 11.78 1.98
CA ILE A 94 -3.58 11.27 1.33
C ILE A 94 -3.35 11.99 -0.01
N ALA A 95 -4.39 12.06 -0.83
CA ALA A 95 -4.36 12.74 -2.11
C ALA A 95 -4.00 14.23 -1.98
N ALA A 96 -4.57 14.92 -0.99
CA ALA A 96 -4.28 16.31 -0.72
C ALA A 96 -2.83 16.52 -0.31
N PHE A 97 -2.31 15.66 0.57
CA PHE A 97 -0.90 15.71 0.97
C PHE A 97 0.05 15.52 -0.23
N LEU A 98 -0.20 14.51 -1.06
CA LEU A 98 0.56 14.31 -2.31
C LEU A 98 0.41 15.49 -3.26
N GLY A 99 -0.78 16.09 -3.35
CA GLY A 99 -1.06 17.28 -4.16
C GLY A 99 -0.25 18.50 -3.70
N VAL A 100 -0.10 18.73 -2.40
CA VAL A 100 0.77 19.80 -1.86
C VAL A 100 2.23 19.55 -2.24
N LEU A 101 2.74 18.32 -2.08
CA LEU A 101 4.11 17.98 -2.47
C LEU A 101 4.34 18.16 -3.98
N HIS A 102 3.33 17.85 -4.78
CA HIS A 102 3.37 18.05 -6.23
C HIS A 102 3.36 19.54 -6.61
N GLN A 103 2.54 20.36 -5.97
CA GLN A 103 2.50 21.81 -6.20
C GLN A 103 3.85 22.50 -5.94
N GLU A 104 4.55 22.05 -4.91
CA GLU A 104 5.89 22.55 -4.56
C GLU A 104 7.02 21.94 -5.42
N ASN A 105 6.68 21.14 -6.45
CA ASN A 105 7.62 20.39 -7.30
C ASN A 105 8.58 19.46 -6.51
N LEU A 106 8.22 19.07 -5.29
CA LEU A 106 9.06 18.22 -4.44
C LEU A 106 9.10 16.78 -4.98
N LEU A 107 7.99 16.28 -5.52
CA LEU A 107 7.93 14.93 -6.12
C LEU A 107 8.82 14.77 -7.36
N ALA A 108 9.13 15.87 -8.06
CA ALA A 108 10.08 15.87 -9.18
C ALA A 108 11.53 16.05 -8.72
N SER A 109 11.77 16.41 -7.45
CA SER A 109 13.10 16.68 -6.93
C SER A 109 13.81 15.38 -6.53
N PRO A 110 14.88 14.98 -7.25
CA PRO A 110 15.69 13.80 -6.90
C PRO A 110 16.25 13.87 -5.46
N ARG A 111 16.57 15.08 -5.01
CA ARG A 111 17.10 15.33 -3.67
C ARG A 111 16.06 15.08 -2.59
N PHE A 112 14.84 15.59 -2.78
CA PHE A 112 13.73 15.36 -1.86
C PHE A 112 13.43 13.87 -1.72
N LEU A 113 13.31 13.14 -2.83
CA LEU A 113 13.05 11.71 -2.80
C LEU A 113 14.19 10.91 -2.15
N SER A 114 15.44 11.33 -2.37
CA SER A 114 16.60 10.75 -1.66
C SER A 114 16.55 11.00 -0.16
N LEU A 115 16.14 12.20 0.28
CA LEU A 115 15.93 12.50 1.70
C LEU A 115 14.82 11.66 2.31
N VAL A 116 13.69 11.50 1.61
CA VAL A 116 12.60 10.61 2.04
C VAL A 116 13.11 9.19 2.21
N ALA A 117 13.88 8.67 1.25
CA ALA A 117 14.47 7.33 1.34
C ALA A 117 15.41 7.17 2.54
N LEU A 118 16.29 8.15 2.79
CA LEU A 118 17.23 8.13 3.92
C LEU A 118 16.51 8.28 5.26
N TYR A 119 15.49 9.12 5.36
CA TYR A 119 14.69 9.26 6.58
C TYR A 119 13.84 8.02 6.84
N ALA A 120 13.30 7.40 5.78
CA ALA A 120 12.62 6.12 5.89
C ALA A 120 13.57 5.03 6.40
N PHE A 121 14.80 4.99 5.89
CA PHE A 121 15.84 4.08 6.37
C PHE A 121 16.21 4.31 7.83
N GLY A 122 16.43 5.57 8.23
CA GLY A 122 16.70 5.93 9.62
C GLY A 122 15.56 5.52 10.55
N GLY A 123 14.31 5.81 10.17
CA GLY A 123 13.13 5.38 10.90
C GLY A 123 13.01 3.84 10.98
N ALA A 124 13.30 3.13 9.88
CA ALA A 124 13.22 1.67 9.84
C ALA A 124 14.26 1.02 10.76
N CYS A 125 15.50 1.53 10.75
CA CYS A 125 16.55 1.08 11.65
C CYS A 125 16.19 1.38 13.11
N TYR A 126 15.69 2.59 13.39
CA TYR A 126 15.23 2.95 14.73
C TYR A 126 14.14 2.01 15.24
N THR A 127 13.10 1.76 14.43
CA THR A 127 12.02 0.84 14.77
C THR A 127 12.56 -0.57 15.01
N ALA A 128 13.48 -1.04 14.17
CA ALA A 128 14.09 -2.37 14.32
C ALA A 128 14.93 -2.49 15.59
N ILE A 129 15.77 -1.49 15.90
CA ILE A 129 16.60 -1.47 17.12
C ILE A 129 15.72 -1.40 18.36
N TRP A 130 14.72 -0.50 18.36
CA TRP A 130 13.78 -0.38 19.46
C TRP A 130 13.05 -1.69 19.69
N HIS A 131 12.58 -2.34 18.63
CA HIS A 131 11.90 -3.63 18.73
C HIS A 131 12.83 -4.72 19.29
N LEU A 132 14.02 -4.88 18.72
CA LEU A 132 15.02 -5.85 19.21
C LEU A 132 15.46 -5.60 20.67
N SER A 133 15.28 -4.38 21.19
CA SER A 133 15.56 -4.06 22.59
C SER A 133 14.46 -4.50 23.56
N GLN A 134 13.27 -4.88 23.06
CA GLN A 134 12.15 -5.33 23.89
C GLN A 134 12.18 -6.87 24.03
N PRO A 135 12.41 -7.40 25.24
CA PRO A 135 12.58 -8.84 25.46
C PRO A 135 11.30 -9.67 25.23
N GLU A 136 10.14 -9.03 25.18
CA GLU A 136 8.83 -9.69 25.00
C GLU A 136 8.46 -9.93 23.54
N PHE A 137 9.14 -9.29 22.59
CA PHE A 137 8.79 -9.35 21.18
C PHE A 137 10.00 -9.83 20.36
N ASN A 138 10.11 -11.16 20.18
CA ASN A 138 11.17 -11.73 19.32
C ASN A 138 10.83 -11.69 17.82
N ASP A 139 9.56 -11.45 17.47
CA ASP A 139 9.08 -11.43 16.09
C ASP A 139 8.60 -10.03 15.67
N PHE A 140 9.05 -9.56 14.51
CA PHE A 140 8.61 -8.31 13.86
C PHE A 140 7.13 -8.35 13.47
N LYS A 141 6.47 -9.50 13.58
CA LYS A 141 5.02 -9.66 13.45
C LYS A 141 4.21 -8.86 14.47
N HIS A 142 4.77 -8.37 15.57
CA HIS A 142 4.04 -7.52 16.53
C HIS A 142 4.03 -6.02 16.17
N LEU A 143 4.79 -5.58 15.15
CA LEU A 143 4.85 -4.18 14.73
C LEU A 143 3.60 -3.65 13.99
N GLU A 144 2.48 -4.39 14.00
CA GLU A 144 1.21 -4.04 13.33
C GLU A 144 1.41 -3.36 11.95
N ASN A 145 0.90 -2.13 11.76
CA ASN A 145 0.98 -1.36 10.53
C ASN A 145 2.37 -0.78 10.26
N THR A 146 3.23 -0.68 11.28
CA THR A 146 4.59 -0.16 11.11
C THR A 146 5.45 -1.12 10.26
N LYS A 147 5.05 -2.38 10.08
CA LYS A 147 5.74 -3.31 9.16
C LYS A 147 5.72 -2.86 7.70
N TYR A 148 4.66 -2.20 7.26
CA TYR A 148 4.58 -1.66 5.89
C TYR A 148 5.66 -0.61 5.63
N PHE A 149 6.17 0.03 6.68
CA PHE A 149 7.25 0.98 6.61
C PHE A 149 8.56 0.36 6.10
N PHE A 150 8.83 -0.92 6.40
CA PHE A 150 10.01 -1.62 5.86
C PHE A 150 9.90 -1.80 4.34
N GLY A 151 8.71 -2.12 3.83
CA GLY A 151 8.45 -2.19 2.38
C GLY A 151 8.61 -0.84 1.71
N PHE A 152 8.06 0.22 2.29
CA PHE A 152 8.22 1.59 1.81
C PHE A 152 9.70 2.02 1.79
N CYS A 153 10.45 1.73 2.86
CA CYS A 153 11.87 2.01 2.97
C CYS A 153 12.66 1.33 1.83
N PHE A 154 12.46 0.02 1.64
CA PHE A 154 13.14 -0.71 0.57
C PHE A 154 12.79 -0.15 -0.81
N ALA A 155 11.50 0.07 -1.08
CA ALA A 155 11.03 0.62 -2.35
C ALA A 155 11.67 1.98 -2.67
N MET A 156 11.69 2.89 -1.69
CA MET A 156 12.28 4.22 -1.86
C MET A 156 13.80 4.15 -2.07
N LEU A 157 14.52 3.34 -1.30
CA LEU A 157 15.96 3.13 -1.50
C LEU A 157 16.27 2.52 -2.87
N TYR A 158 15.40 1.62 -3.36
CA TYR A 158 15.58 0.98 -4.66
C TYR A 158 15.37 1.96 -5.81
N VAL A 159 14.30 2.76 -5.75
CA VAL A 159 14.02 3.80 -6.75
C VAL A 159 15.16 4.83 -6.78
N MET A 160 15.68 5.21 -5.61
CA MET A 160 16.74 6.22 -5.47
C MET A 160 18.16 5.65 -5.48
N ARG A 161 18.34 4.38 -5.86
CA ARG A 161 19.62 3.64 -5.76
C ARG A 161 20.80 4.32 -6.44
N HIS A 162 20.56 5.01 -7.56
CA HIS A 162 21.62 5.66 -8.34
C HIS A 162 22.05 7.01 -7.77
N GLN A 163 21.26 7.59 -6.87
CA GLN A 163 21.50 8.92 -6.32
C GLN A 163 22.07 8.88 -4.90
N ILE A 164 21.82 7.80 -4.17
CA ILE A 164 22.29 7.61 -2.80
C ILE A 164 23.64 6.89 -2.83
N ARG A 165 24.66 7.49 -2.21
CA ARG A 165 25.98 6.85 -2.04
C ARG A 165 25.84 5.65 -1.10
N PHE A 166 26.47 4.52 -1.45
CA PHE A 166 26.36 3.26 -0.70
C PHE A 166 24.94 2.68 -0.63
N SER A 167 24.08 3.02 -1.60
CA SER A 167 22.72 2.50 -1.69
C SER A 167 22.63 0.98 -1.60
N TYR A 168 23.63 0.25 -2.12
CA TYR A 168 23.69 -1.21 -2.02
C TYR A 168 23.70 -1.70 -0.57
N VAL A 169 24.47 -1.04 0.33
CA VAL A 169 24.51 -1.41 1.76
C VAL A 169 23.16 -1.16 2.40
N PHE A 170 22.57 0.02 2.17
CA PHE A 170 21.26 0.37 2.72
C PHE A 170 20.16 -0.55 2.20
N LEU A 171 20.21 -0.93 0.93
CA LEU A 171 19.29 -1.89 0.33
C LEU A 171 19.43 -3.27 0.93
N THR A 172 20.64 -3.77 1.17
CA THR A 172 20.85 -5.06 1.83
C THR A 172 20.27 -5.05 3.24
N VAL A 173 20.53 -4.00 4.02
CA VAL A 173 19.95 -3.87 5.38
C VAL A 173 18.43 -3.77 5.31
N ALA A 174 17.88 -2.93 4.43
CA ALA A 174 16.43 -2.80 4.26
C ALA A 174 15.77 -4.10 3.79
N PHE A 175 16.45 -4.90 2.96
CA PHE A 175 15.97 -6.20 2.53
C PHE A 175 15.88 -7.19 3.68
N VAL A 176 16.90 -7.24 4.54
CA VAL A 176 16.88 -8.08 5.75
C VAL A 176 15.72 -7.65 6.66
N LEU A 177 15.53 -6.35 6.90
CA LEU A 177 14.42 -5.84 7.71
C LEU A 177 13.05 -6.18 7.09
N LEU A 178 12.91 -6.09 5.76
CA LEU A 178 11.70 -6.45 5.05
C LEU A 178 11.38 -7.95 5.22
N LEU A 179 12.38 -8.83 5.07
CA LEU A 179 12.21 -10.26 5.27
C LEU A 179 11.85 -10.58 6.73
N MET A 180 12.53 -9.95 7.69
CA MET A 180 12.23 -10.09 9.12
C MET A 180 10.80 -9.65 9.44
N SER A 181 10.26 -8.64 8.76
CA SER A 181 8.88 -8.19 8.98
C SER A 181 7.81 -9.25 8.67
N GLY A 182 8.12 -10.24 7.82
CA GLY A 182 7.17 -11.26 7.37
C GLY A 182 5.94 -10.70 6.63
N GLU A 183 5.94 -9.42 6.26
CA GLU A 183 4.75 -8.74 5.72
C GLU A 183 4.58 -9.03 4.23
N ARG A 184 3.73 -10.02 3.92
CA ARG A 184 3.50 -10.56 2.57
C ARG A 184 3.05 -9.48 1.58
N LYS A 185 2.21 -8.52 2.01
CA LYS A 185 1.74 -7.43 1.14
C LYS A 185 2.86 -6.46 0.80
N ALA A 186 3.72 -6.14 1.76
CA ALA A 186 4.88 -5.27 1.54
C ALA A 186 5.90 -5.94 0.60
N MET A 187 6.16 -7.23 0.79
CA MET A 187 7.03 -8.01 -0.10
C MET A 187 6.49 -8.08 -1.52
N PHE A 188 5.18 -8.31 -1.68
CA PHE A 188 4.53 -8.31 -3.00
C PHE A 188 4.61 -6.94 -3.68
N GLY A 189 4.36 -5.85 -2.94
CA GLY A 189 4.50 -4.49 -3.46
C GLY A 189 5.92 -4.18 -3.92
N VAL A 190 6.93 -4.60 -3.16
CA VAL A 190 8.35 -4.48 -3.55
C VAL A 190 8.64 -5.29 -4.81
N ALA A 191 8.18 -6.54 -4.89
CA ALA A 191 8.36 -7.39 -6.06
C ALA A 191 7.73 -6.75 -7.31
N ALA A 192 6.53 -6.16 -7.19
CA ALA A 192 5.87 -5.45 -8.27
C ALA A 192 6.69 -4.24 -8.76
N ILE A 193 7.31 -3.48 -7.84
CA ILE A 193 8.20 -2.35 -8.20
C ILE A 193 9.45 -2.83 -8.93
N LEU A 194 10.09 -3.91 -8.45
CA LEU A 194 11.26 -4.50 -9.11
C LEU A 194 10.92 -4.99 -10.52
N LEU A 195 9.77 -5.64 -10.65
CA LEU A 195 9.26 -6.14 -11.92
C LEU A 195 8.93 -4.98 -12.86
N ALA A 196 8.27 -3.92 -12.38
CA ALA A 196 7.99 -2.73 -13.17
C ALA A 196 9.28 -2.01 -13.63
N ASP A 197 10.27 -1.86 -12.76
CA ASP A 197 11.57 -1.27 -13.11
C ASP A 197 12.28 -2.12 -14.18
N TYR A 198 12.24 -3.45 -14.06
CA TYR A 198 12.81 -4.38 -15.04
C TYR A 198 12.12 -4.30 -16.40
N LEU A 199 10.79 -4.23 -16.43
CA LEU A 199 10.00 -4.25 -17.66
C LEU A 199 9.94 -2.90 -18.38
N PHE A 200 9.83 -1.79 -17.64
CA PHE A 200 9.46 -0.49 -18.21
C PHE A 200 10.56 0.56 -18.11
N CYS A 201 11.43 0.50 -17.09
CA CYS A 201 12.33 1.62 -16.77
C CYS A 201 13.79 1.37 -17.15
N ARG A 202 14.22 0.12 -17.38
CA ARG A 202 15.58 -0.16 -17.84
C ARG A 202 15.75 0.30 -19.30
N PRO A 203 16.89 0.93 -19.65
CA PRO A 203 17.20 1.31 -21.01
C PRO A 203 17.49 0.04 -21.83
N LEU A 204 16.42 -0.59 -22.30
CA LEU A 204 16.49 -1.69 -23.27
C LEU A 204 16.59 -1.07 -24.67
N SER A 205 17.32 -1.71 -25.57
CA SER A 205 17.27 -1.34 -27.00
C SER A 205 15.82 -1.38 -27.50
N ALA A 206 15.42 -0.49 -28.41
CA ALA A 206 14.04 -0.42 -28.92
C ALA A 206 13.49 -1.78 -29.41
N LYS A 207 14.35 -2.65 -29.97
CA LYS A 207 14.00 -4.03 -30.33
C LYS A 207 13.75 -4.93 -29.11
N GLN A 208 14.58 -4.81 -28.07
CA GLN A 208 14.42 -5.56 -26.83
C GLN A 208 13.20 -5.09 -26.03
N GLN A 209 12.91 -3.79 -26.01
CA GLN A 209 11.73 -3.24 -25.34
C GLN A 209 10.44 -3.71 -26.01
N HIS A 210 10.36 -3.67 -27.35
CA HIS A 210 9.22 -4.26 -28.07
C HIS A 210 9.09 -5.76 -27.80
N HIS A 211 10.20 -6.50 -27.71
CA HIS A 211 10.16 -7.93 -27.42
C HIS A 211 9.68 -8.21 -25.98
N VAL A 212 10.16 -7.47 -24.99
CA VAL A 212 9.71 -7.57 -23.60
C VAL A 212 8.23 -7.20 -23.46
N GLN A 213 7.78 -6.11 -24.10
CA GLN A 213 6.37 -5.70 -24.06
C GLN A 213 5.44 -6.70 -24.75
N THR A 214 5.86 -7.27 -25.89
CA THR A 214 5.09 -8.30 -26.60
C THR A 214 5.05 -9.60 -25.80
N VAL A 215 6.19 -10.07 -25.29
CA VAL A 215 6.24 -11.25 -24.40
C VAL A 215 5.38 -11.02 -23.16
N LEU A 216 5.40 -9.82 -22.57
CA LEU A 216 4.55 -9.48 -21.44
C LEU A 216 3.07 -9.56 -21.81
N LEU A 217 2.66 -8.91 -22.90
CA LEU A 217 1.28 -8.94 -23.37
C LEU A 217 0.81 -10.38 -23.63
N PHE A 218 1.62 -11.19 -24.32
CA PHE A 218 1.32 -12.59 -24.58
C PHE A 218 1.32 -13.44 -23.31
N SER A 219 2.21 -13.18 -22.36
CA SER A 219 2.25 -13.90 -21.07
C SER A 219 1.06 -13.54 -20.19
N ILE A 220 0.63 -12.28 -20.13
CA ILE A 220 -0.58 -11.85 -19.42
C ILE A 220 -1.83 -12.39 -20.11
N ALA A 221 -1.90 -12.31 -21.44
CA ALA A 221 -3.01 -12.88 -22.20
C ALA A 221 -3.08 -14.40 -22.05
N SER A 222 -1.92 -15.09 -22.06
CA SER A 222 -1.83 -16.52 -21.82
C SER A 222 -2.23 -16.88 -20.40
N LEU A 223 -1.77 -16.13 -19.38
CA LEU A 223 -2.17 -16.33 -17.99
C LEU A 223 -3.68 -16.10 -17.83
N ALA A 224 -4.22 -15.04 -18.42
CA ALA A 224 -5.65 -14.75 -18.41
C ALA A 224 -6.46 -15.85 -19.11
N LEU A 225 -5.99 -16.37 -20.25
CA LEU A 225 -6.61 -17.49 -20.96
C LEU A 225 -6.49 -18.79 -20.18
N ILE A 226 -5.37 -19.05 -19.51
CA ILE A 226 -5.20 -20.22 -18.63
C ILE A 226 -6.18 -20.10 -17.47
N LEU A 227 -6.21 -18.97 -16.76
CA LEU A 227 -7.13 -18.74 -15.65
C LEU A 227 -8.59 -18.83 -16.09
N PHE A 228 -8.94 -18.24 -17.23
CA PHE A 228 -10.28 -18.30 -17.80
C PHE A 228 -10.65 -19.71 -18.26
N SER A 229 -9.72 -20.44 -18.89
CA SER A 229 -9.93 -21.81 -19.31
C SER A 229 -10.08 -22.73 -18.11
N PHE A 230 -9.24 -22.58 -17.08
CA PHE A 230 -9.31 -23.35 -15.84
C PHE A 230 -10.64 -23.08 -15.11
N TRP A 231 -11.03 -21.81 -15.02
CA TRP A 231 -12.31 -21.36 -14.49
C TRP A 231 -13.50 -21.97 -15.27
N TYR A 232 -13.42 -21.97 -16.60
CA TYR A 232 -14.48 -22.46 -17.47
C TYR A 232 -14.60 -24.00 -17.48
N THR A 233 -13.47 -24.72 -17.43
CA THR A 233 -13.47 -26.20 -17.53
C THR A 233 -13.74 -26.87 -16.20
N TRP A 234 -13.27 -26.30 -15.09
CA TRP A 234 -13.32 -26.94 -13.77
C TRP A 234 -14.16 -26.20 -12.74
N GLY A 235 -14.57 -24.96 -13.01
CA GLY A 235 -15.16 -24.10 -11.98
C GLY A 235 -14.14 -23.74 -10.89
N ALA A 236 -14.59 -23.03 -9.86
CA ALA A 236 -13.71 -22.59 -8.76
C ALA A 236 -13.27 -23.73 -7.82
N GLN A 237 -14.09 -24.79 -7.72
CA GLN A 237 -13.94 -25.84 -6.70
C GLN A 237 -12.61 -26.62 -6.77
N PRO A 238 -12.17 -27.12 -7.94
CA PRO A 238 -10.96 -27.95 -8.01
C PRO A 238 -9.66 -27.13 -7.85
N PHE A 239 -9.71 -25.83 -8.16
CA PHE A 239 -8.61 -24.90 -7.88
C PHE A 239 -8.44 -24.68 -6.36
N LEU A 240 -9.56 -24.63 -5.64
CA LEU A 240 -9.56 -24.60 -4.18
C LEU A 240 -8.98 -25.91 -3.62
N ASP A 241 -9.45 -27.06 -4.09
CA ASP A 241 -8.94 -28.36 -3.63
C ASP A 241 -7.43 -28.53 -3.89
N ALA A 242 -6.90 -28.02 -5.01
CA ALA A 242 -5.48 -28.09 -5.36
C ALA A 242 -4.57 -27.15 -4.52
N ILE A 243 -5.12 -26.12 -3.89
CA ILE A 243 -4.40 -25.21 -2.97
C ILE A 243 -4.55 -25.68 -1.51
N GLU A 244 -4.97 -26.94 -1.30
CA GLU A 244 -5.36 -27.49 0.01
C GLU A 244 -6.52 -26.71 0.68
N PHE A 245 -7.42 -26.13 -0.11
CA PHE A 245 -8.71 -25.60 0.36
C PHE A 245 -9.78 -26.68 0.23
N ASN A 246 -9.63 -27.76 0.98
CA ASN A 246 -10.65 -28.79 1.02
C ASN A 246 -11.86 -28.23 1.80
N GLN A 247 -13.06 -28.16 1.20
CA GLN A 247 -14.25 -27.62 1.88
C GLN A 247 -14.53 -28.31 3.23
N TYR A 248 -14.09 -29.57 3.37
CA TYR A 248 -14.17 -30.32 4.61
C TYR A 248 -13.34 -29.73 5.76
N ASP A 249 -12.20 -29.09 5.50
CA ASP A 249 -11.41 -28.43 6.53
C ASP A 249 -12.09 -27.15 7.04
N VAL A 250 -12.92 -26.50 6.21
CA VAL A 250 -13.71 -25.32 6.59
C VAL A 250 -15.00 -25.73 7.30
N LEU A 251 -15.67 -26.79 6.83
CA LEU A 251 -16.90 -27.34 7.42
C LEU A 251 -16.67 -28.00 8.79
N PHE A 252 -15.47 -28.55 9.03
CA PHE A 252 -15.08 -29.16 10.30
C PHE A 252 -14.02 -28.37 11.07
N ALA A 253 -13.71 -27.15 10.64
CA ALA A 253 -12.82 -26.26 11.38
C ALA A 253 -13.43 -25.89 12.73
N ASP A 254 -12.81 -26.38 13.79
CA ASP A 254 -13.11 -25.96 15.15
C ASP A 254 -12.63 -24.51 15.33
N GLN A 255 -13.56 -23.56 15.31
CA GLN A 255 -13.27 -22.12 15.46
C GLN A 255 -12.50 -21.82 16.76
N ASN A 256 -12.66 -22.65 17.79
CA ASN A 256 -11.91 -22.51 19.03
C ASN A 256 -10.44 -22.93 18.85
N LYS A 257 -10.14 -23.93 18.01
CA LYS A 257 -8.75 -24.29 17.66
C LYS A 257 -8.12 -23.29 16.69
N ALA A 258 -8.92 -22.68 15.81
CA ALA A 258 -8.45 -21.63 14.90
C ALA A 258 -7.92 -20.38 15.62
N GLN A 259 -8.35 -20.10 16.86
CA GLN A 259 -7.76 -19.03 17.67
C GLN A 259 -6.29 -19.29 18.03
N TRP A 260 -5.87 -20.55 18.08
CA TRP A 260 -4.54 -20.97 18.54
C TRP A 260 -3.65 -21.51 17.41
N ASP A 261 -4.23 -21.90 16.28
CA ASP A 261 -3.52 -22.34 15.08
C ASP A 261 -3.57 -21.26 13.97
N SER A 262 -2.44 -20.59 13.78
CA SER A 262 -2.34 -19.48 12.83
C SER A 262 -2.44 -19.91 11.36
N GLU A 263 -2.24 -21.19 11.05
CA GLU A 263 -2.34 -21.73 9.69
C GLU A 263 -3.79 -22.07 9.37
N LEU A 264 -4.49 -22.72 10.30
CA LEU A 264 -5.93 -22.97 10.23
C LEU A 264 -6.72 -21.64 10.13
N TRP A 265 -6.36 -20.64 10.94
CA TRP A 265 -6.96 -19.30 10.87
C TRP A 265 -6.78 -18.64 9.50
N ARG A 266 -5.56 -18.73 8.93
CA ARG A 266 -5.27 -18.16 7.60
C ARG A 266 -6.02 -18.88 6.49
N LYS A 267 -6.18 -20.21 6.60
CA LYS A 267 -7.00 -21.00 5.68
C LYS A 267 -8.45 -20.53 5.78
N LEU A 268 -9.06 -20.48 6.96
CA LEU A 268 -10.44 -19.97 7.12
C LEU A 268 -10.65 -18.55 6.59
N LEU A 269 -9.72 -17.64 6.87
CA LEU A 269 -9.83 -16.24 6.45
C LEU A 269 -9.71 -16.09 4.93
N LEU A 270 -8.92 -16.93 4.28
CA LEU A 270 -8.75 -16.94 2.84
C LEU A 270 -9.92 -17.68 2.16
N ALA A 271 -10.51 -18.73 2.77
CA ALA A 271 -11.80 -19.30 2.32
C ALA A 271 -12.90 -18.25 2.33
N ASN A 272 -13.10 -17.58 3.47
CA ASN A 272 -14.13 -16.55 3.61
C ASN A 272 -13.88 -15.41 2.63
N GLY A 273 -12.64 -14.94 2.49
CA GLY A 273 -12.30 -13.89 1.54
C GLY A 273 -12.49 -14.30 0.08
N PHE A 274 -12.23 -15.57 -0.26
CA PHE A 274 -12.43 -16.09 -1.61
C PHE A 274 -13.91 -16.30 -1.92
N GLU A 275 -14.70 -16.80 -0.97
CA GLU A 275 -16.16 -16.88 -1.07
C GLU A 275 -16.79 -15.50 -1.27
N LEU A 276 -16.32 -14.50 -0.52
CA LEU A 276 -16.69 -13.09 -0.70
C LEU A 276 -16.37 -12.60 -2.12
N PHE A 277 -15.18 -12.95 -2.63
CA PHE A 277 -14.75 -12.58 -3.97
C PHE A 277 -15.57 -13.30 -5.06
N LEU A 278 -15.91 -14.57 -4.88
CA LEU A 278 -16.72 -15.32 -5.85
C LEU A 278 -18.19 -14.88 -5.86
N SER A 279 -18.73 -14.54 -4.70
CA SER A 279 -20.09 -14.01 -4.57
C SER A 279 -20.19 -12.56 -5.05
N HIS A 280 -19.10 -11.79 -4.95
CA HIS A 280 -19.03 -10.38 -5.32
C HIS A 280 -17.80 -10.06 -6.20
N PRO A 281 -17.64 -10.68 -7.39
CA PRO A 281 -16.40 -10.62 -8.19
C PRO A 281 -16.12 -9.24 -8.78
N TRP A 282 -17.13 -8.37 -8.81
CA TRP A 282 -17.06 -7.02 -9.33
C TRP A 282 -16.64 -5.99 -8.27
N ILE A 283 -16.49 -6.38 -7.00
CA ILE A 283 -16.41 -5.45 -5.87
C ILE A 283 -15.04 -5.51 -5.21
N GLY A 284 -14.21 -4.51 -5.50
CA GLY A 284 -13.10 -4.15 -4.62
C GLY A 284 -13.68 -3.41 -3.40
N VAL A 285 -14.16 -4.13 -2.40
CA VAL A 285 -14.66 -3.50 -1.18
C VAL A 285 -13.47 -2.93 -0.39
N GLY A 286 -13.57 -1.69 0.09
CA GLY A 286 -12.55 -1.10 0.95
C GLY A 286 -12.35 -1.94 2.22
N PRO A 287 -11.14 -1.95 2.82
CA PRO A 287 -10.83 -2.84 3.94
C PRO A 287 -11.72 -2.63 5.17
N LYS A 288 -12.32 -1.44 5.35
CA LYS A 288 -13.27 -1.13 6.42
C LYS A 288 -14.72 -1.54 6.13
N MET A 289 -15.00 -1.95 4.91
CA MET A 289 -16.31 -2.41 4.46
C MET A 289 -16.41 -3.95 4.47
N LEU A 290 -15.26 -4.64 4.52
CA LEU A 290 -15.17 -6.10 4.68
C LEU A 290 -15.98 -6.68 5.85
N PRO A 291 -16.05 -6.03 7.05
CA PRO A 291 -16.81 -6.59 8.17
C PRO A 291 -18.31 -6.67 7.93
N ASP A 292 -18.86 -5.95 6.94
CA ASP A 292 -20.30 -6.01 6.63
C ASP A 292 -20.64 -7.19 5.70
N TYR A 293 -19.61 -7.94 5.27
CA TYR A 293 -19.71 -9.12 4.40
C TYR A 293 -19.19 -10.42 5.04
N LEU A 294 -18.61 -10.33 6.23
CA LEU A 294 -18.14 -11.44 7.06
C LEU A 294 -19.17 -11.76 8.14
#